data_AF-A0A6B2LTC6-F1
#
_entry.id   AF-A0A6B2LTC6-F1
#
_cell.length_a   1.000
_cell.length_b   1.000
_cell.length_c   1.000
_cell.angle_alpha   90.00
_cell.angle_beta   90.00
_cell.angle_gamma   90.00
#
_symmetry.space_group_name_H-M   'P 1'
#
loop_
_entity.id
_entity.type
_entity.pdbx_description
1 polymer ?
#
loop_
_entity_poly.entity_id
_entity_poly.type
_entity_poly.pdbx_seq_one_letter_code
_entity_poly.pdbx_strand_id
1 'polypeptide(L)'
;MDQNICSGTPAFNLVPFSTVKYTCNPEQCRLPSCLCPSQSPPNNLNPKAIPQFVLLTFDDGITSPTWAAVKQILSAPHRNPNGCPIRTTWFANSY
;
A
#
# COMPACT_ATOMS: atom_id res chain seq x y z
N MET A 1 22.74 -0.10 -9.61
CA MET A 1 23.24 0.15 -8.25
C MET A 1 24.51 0.95 -8.38
N ASP A 2 24.41 2.24 -8.12
CA ASP A 2 25.55 3.15 -8.22
C ASP A 2 26.14 3.32 -6.81
N GLN A 3 27.38 2.87 -6.62
CA GLN A 3 28.06 2.78 -5.31
C GLN A 3 28.76 4.10 -4.91
N ASN A 4 28.56 5.20 -5.65
CA ASN A 4 29.35 6.43 -5.50
C ASN A 4 28.66 7.59 -4.77
N ILE A 5 27.60 7.35 -3.98
CA ILE A 5 26.94 8.41 -3.18
C ILE A 5 27.57 8.60 -1.77
N CYS A 6 28.47 7.72 -1.32
CA CYS A 6 28.99 7.73 0.05
C CYS A 6 30.45 8.23 0.19
N SER A 7 30.87 9.28 -0.52
CA SER A 7 32.26 9.80 -0.36
C SER A 7 32.40 11.33 -0.36
N GLY A 8 31.30 12.06 -0.14
CA GLY A 8 31.38 13.47 0.20
C GLY A 8 31.19 13.65 1.69
N THR A 9 32.15 14.26 2.38
CA THR A 9 31.92 14.90 3.68
C THR A 9 31.61 16.38 3.44
N PRO A 10 30.33 16.79 3.31
CA PRO A 10 29.99 18.16 3.64
C PRO A 10 30.04 18.28 5.16
N ALA A 11 30.72 19.31 5.66
CA ALA A 11 30.63 19.72 7.05
C ALA A 11 29.19 20.19 7.35
N PHE A 12 28.28 19.24 7.54
CA PHE A 12 26.96 19.49 8.10
C PHE A 12 27.16 19.67 9.60
N ASN A 13 26.79 20.84 10.11
CA ASN A 13 26.51 21.01 11.54
C ASN A 13 25.59 19.87 11.96
N LEU A 14 26.11 18.96 12.79
CA LEU A 14 25.36 17.83 13.32
C LEU A 14 24.30 18.38 14.26
N VAL A 15 23.15 18.77 13.72
CA VAL A 15 21.91 18.69 14.49
C VAL A 15 21.84 17.21 14.88
N PRO A 16 21.81 16.85 16.18
CA PRO A 16 21.64 15.46 16.55
C PRO A 16 20.42 14.97 15.78
N PHE A 17 20.47 13.77 15.21
CA PHE A 17 19.29 13.08 14.71
C PHE A 17 18.32 12.98 15.89
N SER A 18 17.54 14.05 16.10
CA SER A 18 16.34 14.00 16.90
C SER A 18 15.55 12.92 16.21
N THR A 19 15.33 11.83 16.94
CA THR A 19 14.34 10.84 16.56
C THR A 19 13.02 11.59 16.52
N VAL A 20 12.68 12.16 15.35
CA VAL A 20 11.40 12.82 15.14
C VAL A 20 10.36 11.73 15.32
N LYS A 21 9.89 11.61 16.56
CA LYS A 21 8.89 10.63 16.95
C LYS A 21 7.61 11.12 16.33
N TYR A 22 7.12 10.41 15.33
CA TYR A 22 5.80 10.67 14.77
C TYR A 22 4.77 10.70 15.90
N THR A 23 4.04 11.80 16.00
CA THR A 23 2.89 11.95 16.90
C THR A 23 1.64 12.14 16.05
N CYS A 24 0.56 11.48 16.45
CA CYS A 24 -0.76 11.66 15.83
C CYS A 24 -1.75 12.00 16.93
N ASN A 25 -2.47 13.11 16.76
CA ASN A 25 -3.58 13.46 17.65
C ASN A 25 -4.87 12.80 17.13
N PRO A 26 -5.39 11.76 17.80
CA PRO A 26 -6.59 11.07 17.34
C PRO A 26 -7.84 11.95 17.41
N GLU A 27 -7.84 13.05 18.17
CA GLU A 27 -8.96 14.00 18.23
C GLU A 27 -9.06 14.87 16.97
N GLN A 28 -7.93 15.16 16.34
CA GLN A 28 -7.86 15.97 15.12
C GLN A 28 -7.85 15.09 13.85
N CYS A 29 -7.19 13.93 13.91
CA CYS A 29 -7.13 12.99 12.80
C CYS A 29 -8.32 12.02 12.85
N ARG A 30 -9.43 12.42 12.22
CA ARG A 30 -10.69 11.65 12.20
C ARG A 30 -11.05 11.18 10.80
N LEU A 31 -11.67 10.00 10.74
CA LEU A 31 -12.24 9.44 9.52
C LEU A 31 -13.38 10.33 8.98
N PRO A 32 -13.65 10.31 7.66
CA PRO A 32 -13.01 9.47 6.64
C PRO A 32 -11.68 10.04 6.10
N SER A 33 -11.35 11.29 6.44
CA SER A 33 -10.23 12.02 5.83
C SER A 33 -8.87 11.73 6.45
N CYS A 34 -8.83 11.21 7.68
CA CYS A 34 -7.59 10.93 8.39
C CYS A 34 -7.74 9.72 9.30
N LEU A 35 -6.70 8.88 9.35
CA LEU A 35 -6.60 7.79 10.32
C LEU A 35 -5.17 7.72 10.85
N CYS A 36 -5.00 7.79 12.17
CA CYS A 36 -3.70 7.57 12.79
C CYS A 36 -3.24 6.11 12.54
N PRO A 37 -1.94 5.87 12.28
CA PRO A 37 -1.38 4.53 12.21
C PRO A 37 -1.74 3.70 13.44
N SER A 38 -2.25 2.50 13.21
CA SER A 38 -2.68 1.57 14.25
C SER A 38 -2.57 0.13 13.76
N GLN A 39 -2.35 -0.80 14.69
CA GLN A 39 -2.50 -2.24 14.45
C GLN A 39 -3.94 -2.72 14.72
N SER A 40 -4.73 -1.90 15.41
CA SER A 40 -6.14 -2.18 15.63
C SER A 40 -6.95 -1.85 14.37
N PRO A 41 -8.02 -2.59 14.09
CA PRO A 41 -8.88 -2.25 12.97
C PRO A 41 -9.47 -0.85 13.09
N PRO A 42 -9.77 -0.18 11.95
CA PRO A 42 -10.47 1.10 11.96
C PRO A 42 -11.77 1.02 12.76
N ASN A 43 -12.15 2.13 13.41
CA ASN A 43 -13.36 2.23 14.26
C ASN A 43 -13.44 1.24 15.44
N ASN A 44 -12.32 0.64 15.88
CA ASN A 44 -12.28 -0.33 16.99
C ASN A 44 -13.24 -1.51 16.80
N LEU A 45 -13.47 -1.91 15.54
CA LEU A 45 -14.32 -3.06 15.23
C LEU A 45 -13.69 -4.36 15.76
N ASN A 46 -14.52 -5.31 16.19
CA ASN A 46 -14.07 -6.64 16.59
C ASN A 46 -13.43 -7.36 15.38
N PRO A 47 -12.15 -7.77 15.43
CA PRO A 47 -11.46 -8.42 14.30
C PRO A 47 -12.22 -9.61 13.69
N LYS A 48 -12.97 -10.36 14.50
CA LYS A 48 -13.75 -11.51 14.01
C LYS A 48 -14.94 -11.14 13.12
N ALA A 49 -15.39 -9.88 13.16
CA ALA A 49 -16.50 -9.36 12.37
C ALA A 49 -16.03 -8.61 11.11
N ILE A 50 -14.72 -8.54 10.85
CA ILE A 50 -14.14 -7.73 9.78
C ILE A 50 -13.85 -8.58 8.56
N PRO A 51 -14.27 -8.17 7.35
CA PRO A 51 -13.87 -8.84 6.12
C PRO A 51 -12.35 -8.79 5.93
N GLN A 52 -11.74 -9.94 5.65
CA GLN A 52 -10.34 -9.97 5.21
C GLN A 52 -10.26 -9.49 3.76
N PHE A 53 -9.60 -8.37 3.53
CA PHE A 53 -9.27 -7.91 2.19
C PHE A 53 -7.99 -8.58 1.69
N VAL A 54 -7.97 -8.97 0.42
CA VAL A 54 -6.77 -9.43 -0.30
C VAL A 54 -6.60 -8.53 -1.51
N LEU A 55 -5.44 -7.88 -1.64
CA LEU A 55 -5.11 -7.04 -2.79
C LEU A 55 -4.19 -7.84 -3.70
N LEU A 56 -4.69 -8.24 -4.87
CA LEU A 56 -3.86 -8.80 -5.93
C LEU A 56 -3.38 -7.64 -6.82
N THR A 57 -2.07 -7.40 -6.79
CA THR A 57 -1.43 -6.30 -7.52
C THR A 57 -0.49 -6.86 -8.58
N PHE A 58 -0.41 -6.17 -9.71
CA PHE A 58 0.57 -6.41 -10.77
C PHE A 58 1.36 -5.13 -11.00
N ASP A 59 2.67 -5.25 -11.09
CA ASP A 59 3.58 -4.12 -11.29
C ASP A 59 4.12 -4.12 -12.73
N ASP A 60 4.72 -3.01 -13.14
CA ASP A 60 5.37 -2.79 -14.44
C ASP A 60 4.41 -2.76 -15.65
N GLY A 61 4.89 -3.19 -16.82
CA GLY A 61 4.26 -2.97 -18.12
C GLY A 61 3.05 -3.87 -18.37
N ILE A 62 1.96 -3.25 -18.84
CA ILE A 62 0.82 -3.96 -19.40
C ILE A 62 1.17 -4.33 -20.85
N THR A 63 1.51 -5.60 -21.06
CA THR A 63 1.86 -6.16 -22.38
C THR A 63 0.89 -7.27 -22.75
N SER A 64 0.89 -7.72 -24.02
CA SER A 64 0.00 -8.80 -24.44
C SER A 64 0.15 -10.08 -23.59
N PRO A 65 1.37 -10.57 -23.25
CA PRO A 65 1.51 -11.74 -22.39
C PRO A 65 1.01 -11.51 -20.96
N THR A 66 1.35 -10.38 -20.34
CA THR A 66 0.96 -10.11 -18.95
C THR A 66 -0.54 -9.88 -18.83
N TRP A 67 -1.14 -9.19 -19.81
CA TRP A 67 -2.59 -9.02 -19.88
C TRP A 67 -3.33 -10.35 -20.10
N ALA A 68 -2.82 -11.23 -20.95
CA ALA A 68 -3.43 -12.55 -21.18
C ALA A 68 -3.48 -13.38 -19.89
N ALA A 69 -2.38 -13.41 -19.12
CA ALA A 69 -2.31 -14.11 -17.84
C ALA A 69 -3.31 -13.54 -16.81
N VAL A 70 -3.33 -12.22 -16.63
CA VAL A 70 -4.26 -11.57 -15.68
C VAL A 70 -5.71 -11.78 -16.10
N LYS A 71 -6.00 -11.72 -17.40
CA LYS A 71 -7.35 -12.00 -17.92
C LYS A 71 -7.80 -13.44 -17.64
N GLN A 72 -6.90 -14.42 -17.68
CA GLN A 72 -7.26 -15.79 -17.31
C GLN A 72 -7.74 -15.88 -15.85
N ILE A 73 -7.09 -15.17 -14.93
CA ILE A 73 -7.50 -15.08 -13.52
C ILE A 73 -8.88 -14.40 -13.41
N LEU A 74 -9.07 -13.29 -14.10
CA LEU A 74 -10.32 -12.51 -14.05
C LEU A 74 -11.49 -13.18 -14.76
N SER A 75 -11.23 -14.06 -15.73
CA SER A 75 -12.27 -14.78 -16.48
C SER A 75 -12.79 -16.03 -15.76
N ALA A 76 -12.06 -16.51 -14.75
CA ALA A 76 -12.54 -17.56 -13.88
C ALA A 76 -13.71 -17.05 -13.01
N PRO A 77 -14.62 -17.93 -12.55
CA PRO A 77 -15.81 -17.53 -11.79
C PRO A 77 -15.51 -17.15 -10.32
N HIS A 78 -14.38 -16.47 -10.08
CA HIS A 78 -14.01 -15.99 -8.75
C HIS A 78 -14.88 -14.79 -8.37
N ARG A 79 -15.63 -14.95 -7.28
CA ARG A 79 -16.54 -13.93 -6.75
C ARG A 79 -16.25 -13.68 -5.28
N ASN A 80 -16.39 -12.43 -4.88
CA ASN A 80 -16.43 -12.04 -3.48
C ASN A 80 -17.70 -12.58 -2.81
N PRO A 81 -17.75 -12.68 -1.46
CA PRO A 81 -18.96 -13.12 -0.75
C PRO A 81 -20.22 -12.30 -1.05
N ASN A 82 -20.07 -11.06 -1.52
CA ASN A 82 -21.19 -10.21 -1.97
C ASN A 82 -21.66 -10.51 -3.42
N GLY A 83 -21.11 -11.53 -4.07
CA GLY A 83 -21.46 -11.94 -5.44
C GLY A 83 -20.78 -11.15 -6.55
N CYS A 84 -20.07 -10.06 -6.25
CA CYS A 84 -19.33 -9.30 -7.27
C CYS A 84 -18.09 -10.09 -7.75
N PRO A 85 -17.70 -9.98 -9.04
CA PRO A 85 -16.42 -10.50 -9.51
C PRO A 85 -15.24 -9.91 -8.72
N ILE A 86 -14.16 -10.67 -8.58
CA ILE A 86 -12.91 -10.15 -8.01
C ILE A 86 -12.32 -9.04 -8.89
N ARG A 87 -11.47 -8.21 -8.30
CA ARG A 87 -10.75 -7.13 -8.99
C ARG A 87 -9.28 -7.19 -8.63
N THR A 88 -8.46 -6.63 -9.50
CA THR A 88 -7.01 -6.51 -9.33
C THR A 88 -6.59 -5.07 -9.56
N THR A 89 -5.47 -4.66 -8.98
CA THR A 89 -4.89 -3.33 -9.20
C THR A 89 -3.60 -3.49 -10.00
N TRP A 90 -3.35 -2.58 -10.93
CA TRP A 90 -2.09 -2.56 -11.69
C TRP A 90 -1.34 -1.27 -11.43
N PHE A 91 -0.09 -1.37 -10.96
CA PHE A 91 0.84 -0.26 -10.87
C PHE A 91 1.67 -0.19 -12.16
N ALA A 92 1.12 0.52 -13.16
CA ALA A 92 1.65 0.48 -14.51
C ALA A 92 2.75 1.52 -14.72
N ASN A 93 3.82 1.09 -15.39
CA ASN A 93 4.88 1.98 -15.88
C ASN A 93 4.73 2.16 -17.40
N SER A 94 4.76 3.41 -17.87
CA SER A 94 4.88 3.74 -19.29
C SER A 94 6.32 4.15 -19.58
N TYR A 95 7.03 3.34 -20.35
CA TYR A 95 8.31 3.71 -20.97
C TYR A 95 8.07 4.18 -22.39
#